data_AF-A0A8J5BWY7-F1
#
_entry.id   AF-A0A8J5BWY7-F1
#
_cell.length_a   1.000
_cell.length_b   1.000
_cell.length_c   1.000
_cell.angle_alpha   90.00
_cell.angle_beta   90.00
_cell.angle_gamma   90.00
#
_symmetry.space_group_name_H-M   'P 1'
#
loop_
_entity.id
_entity.type
_entity.pdbx_description
1 polymer ?
#
loop_
_entity_poly.entity_id
_entity_poly.type
_entity_poly.pdbx_seq_one_letter_code
_entity_poly.pdbx_strand_id
1 'polypeptide(L)'
;MCFILNGLQSQGFKRNTKVLENRDTLVKLGLLITKDLVNVNLSKAFDFMRKCYFNDIAVQEACSLNSLLMELAKKVQRARYEEFIIRLAEAYEGFVFYLPAFMDFRGRIYRSGILHFHERDLARSFILFSPNNQYECSKDHGKDFACAAAFKYKKFQTLDEAFSWYKEKKSVMYASADSLMSFSLNASDPFQFISKVLCHERFDLYNGIPMNQDASASAYQIMSSFLLNEDLARKTKIIPHPDGQIEDFDVSLLNEFQNFLFSEIYDSDKMKIIESKLDRKLVKTLFMPMIYGKSLISMADNIKEQYGKLLSSKDNYNLAKLCNEFMKEKYPDVVNLMKLIKLIAWVCAAKDLS
;
A
#
# COMPACT_ATOMS: atom_id res chain seq x y z
N MET A 1 -20.78 18.36 -4.36
CA MET A 1 -20.03 17.25 -4.98
C MET A 1 -19.53 17.55 -6.39
N CYS A 2 -20.36 18.04 -7.33
CA CYS A 2 -19.90 18.39 -8.68
C CYS A 2 -18.72 19.36 -8.71
N PHE A 3 -18.70 20.36 -7.81
CA PHE A 3 -17.56 21.27 -7.65
C PHE A 3 -16.24 20.55 -7.31
N ILE A 4 -16.28 19.57 -6.40
CA ILE A 4 -15.10 18.79 -6.01
C ILE A 4 -14.60 17.95 -7.19
N LEU A 5 -15.50 17.26 -7.88
CA LEU A 5 -15.15 16.47 -9.06
C LEU A 5 -14.56 17.35 -10.17
N ASN A 6 -15.18 18.50 -10.44
CA ASN A 6 -14.71 19.48 -11.41
C ASN A 6 -13.31 20.01 -11.04
N GLY A 7 -13.05 20.33 -9.77
CA GLY A 7 -11.72 20.74 -9.33
C GLY A 7 -10.67 19.63 -9.46
N LEU A 8 -11.05 18.40 -9.15
CA LEU A 8 -10.17 17.23 -9.25
C LEU A 8 -9.85 16.82 -10.69
N GLN A 9 -10.76 17.06 -11.63
CA GLN A 9 -10.57 16.72 -13.05
C GLN A 9 -9.96 17.88 -13.85
N SER A 10 -10.07 19.14 -13.36
CA SER A 10 -9.46 20.31 -14.00
C SER A 10 -7.95 20.43 -13.75
N GLN A 11 -7.40 19.61 -12.86
CA GLN A 11 -5.96 19.57 -12.63
C GLN A 11 -5.25 18.93 -13.81
N GLY A 12 -4.38 19.70 -14.48
CA GLY A 12 -3.51 19.20 -15.54
C GLY A 12 -2.33 18.41 -14.99
N PHE A 13 -1.95 17.36 -15.69
CA PHE A 13 -0.82 16.49 -15.38
C PHE A 13 0.11 16.36 -16.58
N LYS A 14 1.37 16.04 -16.32
CA LYS A 14 2.37 15.74 -17.34
C LYS A 14 3.15 14.49 -16.97
N ARG A 15 3.75 13.86 -17.98
CA ARG A 15 4.60 12.68 -17.80
C ARG A 15 5.89 13.04 -17.07
N ASN A 16 6.33 12.19 -16.14
CA ASN A 16 7.70 12.17 -15.66
C ASN A 16 8.59 11.37 -16.63
N THR A 17 9.51 12.03 -17.33
CA THR A 17 10.43 11.38 -18.28
C THR A 17 11.64 10.74 -17.59
N LYS A 18 11.96 11.15 -16.35
CA LYS A 18 13.24 10.82 -15.69
C LYS A 18 13.34 9.40 -15.16
N VAL A 19 12.21 8.81 -14.76
CA VAL A 19 12.19 7.50 -14.10
C VAL A 19 12.74 6.38 -15.02
N LEU A 20 12.60 6.51 -16.34
CA LEU A 20 13.02 5.48 -17.29
C LEU A 20 14.35 5.75 -17.99
N GLU A 21 15.05 6.85 -17.69
CA GLU A 21 16.35 7.15 -18.33
C GLU A 21 17.39 6.04 -18.10
N ASN A 22 17.24 5.25 -17.03
CA ASN A 22 18.12 4.13 -16.66
C ASN A 22 17.38 2.78 -16.69
N ARG A 23 16.52 2.56 -17.69
CA ARG A 23 15.69 1.35 -17.81
C ARG A 23 16.49 0.04 -17.73
N ASP A 24 17.65 -0.02 -18.38
CA ASP A 24 18.47 -1.25 -18.39
C ASP A 24 19.00 -1.60 -17.00
N THR A 25 19.42 -0.60 -16.22
CA THR A 25 19.79 -0.78 -14.81
C THR A 25 18.58 -1.24 -13.99
N LEU A 26 17.40 -0.66 -14.20
CA LEU A 26 16.18 -1.07 -13.50
C LEU A 26 15.81 -2.55 -13.79
N VAL A 27 16.00 -3.01 -15.03
CA VAL A 27 15.79 -4.42 -15.39
C VAL A 27 16.86 -5.32 -14.77
N LYS A 28 18.13 -4.93 -14.83
CA LYS A 28 19.26 -5.67 -14.25
C LYS A 28 19.08 -5.88 -12.73
N LEU A 29 18.56 -4.88 -12.03
CA LEU A 29 18.30 -4.93 -10.59
C LEU A 29 16.99 -5.64 -10.23
N GLY A 30 16.14 -6.00 -11.21
CA GLY A 30 14.85 -6.65 -10.99
C GLY A 30 13.72 -5.72 -10.54
N LEU A 31 13.95 -4.40 -10.56
CA LEU A 31 12.91 -3.40 -10.32
C LEU A 31 11.88 -3.38 -11.47
N LEU A 32 12.34 -3.57 -12.70
CA LEU A 32 11.48 -3.81 -13.88
C LEU A 32 11.69 -5.23 -14.41
N ILE A 33 10.65 -5.81 -14.99
CA ILE A 33 10.76 -7.07 -15.73
C ILE A 33 11.20 -6.78 -17.18
N THR A 34 12.00 -7.68 -17.77
CA THR A 34 12.37 -7.55 -19.18
C THR A 34 11.13 -7.52 -20.09
N LYS A 35 11.16 -6.64 -21.11
CA LYS A 35 10.10 -6.52 -22.12
C LYS A 35 9.92 -7.80 -22.94
N ASP A 36 10.92 -8.66 -22.98
CA ASP A 36 10.87 -9.90 -23.76
C ASP A 36 9.75 -10.82 -23.27
N LEU A 37 9.38 -10.74 -21.98
CA LEU A 37 8.29 -11.52 -21.41
C LEU A 37 6.88 -11.07 -21.86
N VAL A 38 6.74 -9.86 -22.41
CA VAL A 38 5.43 -9.30 -22.82
C VAL A 38 4.78 -10.18 -23.89
N ASN A 39 5.58 -10.64 -24.85
CA ASN A 39 5.14 -11.38 -26.03
C ASN A 39 5.12 -12.91 -25.84
N VAL A 40 5.44 -13.40 -24.63
CA VAL A 40 5.44 -14.83 -24.34
C VAL A 40 4.02 -15.39 -24.45
N ASN A 41 3.85 -16.43 -25.27
CA ASN A 41 2.63 -17.23 -25.30
C ASN A 41 2.62 -18.18 -24.09
N LEU A 42 1.77 -17.88 -23.11
CA LEU A 42 1.72 -18.64 -21.85
C LEU A 42 1.39 -20.11 -22.06
N SER A 43 0.52 -20.47 -23.00
CA SER A 43 0.19 -21.87 -23.27
C SER A 43 1.42 -22.65 -23.71
N LYS A 44 2.13 -22.13 -24.72
CA LYS A 44 3.36 -22.76 -25.24
C LYS A 44 4.45 -22.80 -24.17
N ALA A 45 4.60 -21.72 -23.39
CA ALA A 45 5.58 -21.65 -22.31
C ALA A 45 5.26 -22.64 -21.18
N PHE A 46 3.99 -22.85 -20.83
CA PHE A 46 3.59 -23.86 -19.87
C PHE A 46 3.88 -25.27 -20.36
N ASP A 47 3.58 -25.58 -21.62
CA ASP A 47 3.88 -26.90 -22.19
C ASP A 47 5.39 -27.17 -22.20
N PHE A 48 6.19 -26.17 -22.54
CA PHE A 48 7.65 -26.27 -22.47
C PHE A 48 8.14 -26.46 -21.02
N MET A 49 7.64 -25.65 -20.09
CA MET A 49 8.01 -25.73 -18.67
C MET A 49 7.64 -27.07 -18.05
N ARG A 50 6.49 -27.66 -18.40
CA ARG A 50 6.10 -29.02 -18.00
C ARG A 50 7.11 -30.05 -18.49
N LYS A 51 7.49 -29.99 -19.77
CA LYS A 51 8.49 -30.91 -20.34
C LYS A 51 9.84 -30.79 -19.63
N CYS A 52 10.32 -29.57 -19.41
CA CYS A 52 11.56 -29.33 -18.66
C CYS A 52 11.48 -29.88 -17.23
N TYR A 53 10.37 -29.60 -16.52
CA TYR A 53 10.17 -30.07 -15.15
C TYR A 53 10.26 -31.59 -15.03
N PHE A 54 9.53 -32.34 -15.86
CA PHE A 54 9.54 -33.80 -15.79
C PHE A 54 10.87 -34.44 -16.25
N ASN A 55 11.73 -33.68 -16.94
CA ASN A 55 13.03 -34.14 -17.38
C ASN A 55 14.19 -33.77 -16.42
N ASP A 56 13.91 -32.99 -15.36
CA ASP A 56 14.93 -32.52 -14.42
C ASP A 56 14.55 -32.90 -12.99
N ILE A 57 15.23 -33.92 -12.45
CA ILE A 57 14.99 -34.43 -11.09
C ILE A 57 15.34 -33.36 -10.05
N ALA A 58 16.40 -32.58 -10.25
CA ALA A 58 16.82 -31.57 -9.29
C ALA A 58 15.77 -30.45 -9.18
N VAL A 59 15.13 -30.06 -10.29
CA VAL A 59 14.02 -29.09 -10.28
C VAL A 59 12.78 -29.65 -9.57
N GLN A 60 12.47 -30.94 -9.77
CA GLN A 60 11.35 -31.61 -9.10
C GLN A 60 11.53 -31.68 -7.58
N GLU A 61 12.77 -31.88 -7.12
CA GLU A 61 13.12 -31.86 -5.70
C GLU A 61 13.06 -30.44 -5.11
N ALA A 62 13.42 -29.42 -5.90
CA ALA A 62 13.47 -28.04 -5.43
C ALA A 62 12.11 -27.34 -5.36
N CYS A 63 11.16 -27.65 -6.25
CA CYS A 63 9.89 -26.93 -6.30
C CYS A 63 8.76 -27.73 -6.98
N SER A 64 7.51 -27.33 -6.75
CA SER A 64 6.37 -27.95 -7.42
C SER A 64 6.14 -27.35 -8.81
N LEU A 65 5.69 -28.17 -9.76
CA LEU A 65 5.27 -27.71 -11.10
C LEU A 65 4.27 -26.55 -11.02
N ASN A 66 3.27 -26.64 -10.13
CA ASN A 66 2.27 -25.59 -9.99
C ASN A 66 2.90 -24.26 -9.53
N SER A 67 3.86 -24.31 -8.60
CA SER A 67 4.60 -23.13 -8.16
C SER A 67 5.34 -22.46 -9.32
N LEU A 68 6.01 -23.25 -10.17
CA LEU A 68 6.73 -22.74 -11.35
C LEU A 68 5.79 -22.10 -12.38
N LEU A 69 4.70 -22.78 -12.73
CA LEU A 69 3.72 -22.27 -13.71
C LEU A 69 3.09 -20.97 -13.21
N MET A 70 2.73 -20.91 -11.93
CA MET A 70 2.17 -19.71 -11.31
C MET A 70 3.19 -18.56 -11.29
N GLU A 71 4.46 -18.84 -11.00
CA GLU A 71 5.51 -17.82 -11.00
C GLU A 71 5.77 -17.26 -12.41
N LEU A 72 5.82 -18.12 -13.43
CA LEU A 72 5.92 -17.70 -14.83
C LEU A 72 4.73 -16.81 -15.23
N ALA A 73 3.50 -17.23 -14.89
CA ALA A 73 2.29 -16.47 -15.18
C ALA A 73 2.34 -15.07 -14.56
N LYS A 74 2.75 -14.98 -13.29
CA LYS A 74 2.92 -13.71 -12.56
C LYS A 74 3.95 -12.81 -13.23
N LYS A 75 5.11 -13.34 -13.61
CA LYS A 75 6.18 -12.55 -14.27
C LYS A 75 5.74 -12.03 -15.64
N VAL A 76 5.07 -12.84 -16.45
CA VAL A 76 4.53 -12.44 -17.75
C VAL A 76 3.42 -11.39 -17.59
N GLN A 77 2.51 -11.58 -16.63
CA GLN A 77 1.47 -10.59 -16.33
C GLN A 77 2.07 -9.26 -15.86
N ARG A 78 3.08 -9.32 -14.98
CA ARG A 78 3.82 -8.14 -14.52
C ARG A 78 4.50 -7.43 -15.70
N ALA A 79 5.22 -8.15 -16.57
CA ALA A 79 5.86 -7.57 -17.75
C ALA A 79 4.85 -6.84 -18.65
N ARG A 80 3.71 -7.48 -18.94
CA ARG A 80 2.64 -6.88 -19.75
C ARG A 80 2.08 -5.62 -19.13
N TYR A 81 1.82 -5.63 -17.81
CA TYR A 81 1.35 -4.45 -17.10
C TYR A 81 2.38 -3.31 -17.14
N GLU A 82 3.64 -3.60 -16.79
CA GLU A 82 4.71 -2.60 -16.74
C GLU A 82 4.94 -1.98 -18.11
N GLU A 83 5.07 -2.79 -19.16
CA GLU A 83 5.26 -2.30 -20.52
C GLU A 83 4.04 -1.51 -21.02
N PHE A 84 2.81 -1.94 -20.69
CA PHE A 84 1.61 -1.19 -21.07
C PHE A 84 1.56 0.18 -20.38
N ILE A 85 1.89 0.27 -19.09
CA ILE A 85 1.99 1.55 -18.36
C ILE A 85 3.07 2.45 -18.97
N ILE A 86 4.24 1.90 -19.29
CA ILE A 86 5.35 2.64 -19.89
C ILE A 86 4.93 3.22 -21.25
N ARG A 87 4.37 2.40 -22.13
CA ARG A 87 3.88 2.84 -23.45
C ARG A 87 2.76 3.86 -23.35
N LEU A 88 1.86 3.70 -22.38
CA LEU A 88 0.80 4.67 -22.13
C LEU A 88 1.36 6.01 -21.65
N ALA A 89 2.34 5.99 -20.74
CA ALA A 89 3.02 7.20 -20.31
C ALA A 89 3.77 7.88 -21.47
N GLU A 90 4.43 7.10 -22.34
CA GLU A 90 5.08 7.58 -23.57
C GLU A 90 4.10 8.24 -24.54
N ALA A 91 2.90 7.69 -24.70
CA ALA A 91 1.87 8.28 -25.55
C ALA A 91 1.42 9.69 -25.09
N TYR A 92 1.62 10.04 -23.82
CA TYR A 92 1.35 11.39 -23.28
C TYR A 92 2.54 12.34 -23.36
N GLU A 93 3.63 11.97 -24.04
CA GLU A 93 4.79 12.85 -24.21
C GLU A 93 4.41 14.14 -24.94
N GLY A 94 4.80 15.28 -24.37
CA GLY A 94 4.45 16.61 -24.87
C GLY A 94 3.02 17.08 -24.55
N PHE A 95 2.17 16.23 -23.97
CA PHE A 95 0.79 16.59 -23.63
C PHE A 95 0.62 16.94 -22.16
N VAL A 96 -0.28 17.88 -21.89
CA VAL A 96 -0.95 18.00 -20.59
C VAL A 96 -2.19 17.13 -20.65
N PHE A 97 -2.28 16.14 -19.77
CA PHE A 97 -3.42 15.24 -19.68
C PHE A 97 -4.22 15.46 -18.40
N TYR A 98 -5.49 15.09 -18.46
CA TYR A 98 -6.44 15.22 -17.35
C TYR A 98 -6.98 13.85 -17.00
N LEU A 99 -7.27 13.63 -15.73
CA LEU A 99 -7.77 12.36 -15.23
C LEU A 99 -9.25 12.51 -14.84
N PRO A 100 -10.21 11.99 -15.62
CA PRO A 100 -11.61 12.04 -15.23
C PRO A 100 -11.84 11.36 -13.88
N ALA A 101 -12.65 11.98 -13.03
CA ALA A 101 -13.06 11.45 -11.73
C ALA A 101 -14.51 10.98 -11.76
N PHE A 102 -14.80 9.87 -11.10
CA PHE A 102 -16.16 9.38 -10.88
C PHE A 102 -16.33 8.93 -9.43
N MET A 103 -17.57 8.75 -8.99
CA MET A 103 -17.87 8.30 -7.63
C MET A 103 -18.61 6.97 -7.63
N ASP A 104 -18.35 6.13 -6.62
CA ASP A 104 -19.25 5.03 -6.31
C ASP A 104 -20.51 5.51 -5.56
N PHE A 105 -21.43 4.59 -5.28
CA PHE A 105 -22.66 4.87 -4.54
C PHE A 105 -22.42 5.34 -3.09
N ARG A 106 -21.19 5.20 -2.57
CA ARG A 106 -20.77 5.64 -1.23
C ARG A 106 -20.08 7.01 -1.28
N GLY A 107 -19.94 7.61 -2.46
CA GLY A 107 -19.25 8.88 -2.67
C GLY A 107 -17.73 8.78 -2.73
N ARG A 108 -17.14 7.57 -2.80
CA ARG A 108 -15.68 7.41 -2.95
C ARG A 108 -15.27 7.74 -4.37
N ILE A 109 -14.20 8.52 -4.51
CA ILE A 109 -13.73 9.03 -5.80
C ILE A 109 -12.74 8.05 -6.42
N TYR A 110 -12.96 7.73 -7.69
CA TYR A 110 -12.14 6.85 -8.52
C TYR A 110 -11.72 7.58 -9.81
N ARG A 111 -10.74 7.01 -10.51
CA ARG A 111 -10.24 7.51 -11.79
C ARG A 111 -10.36 6.40 -12.83
N SER A 112 -10.52 6.79 -14.09
CA SER A 112 -10.60 5.83 -15.20
C SER A 112 -9.21 5.52 -15.76
N GLY A 113 -9.04 4.31 -16.30
CA GLY A 113 -7.77 3.84 -16.84
C GLY A 113 -6.82 3.33 -15.76
N ILE A 114 -5.52 3.27 -16.08
CA ILE A 114 -4.48 2.71 -15.18
C ILE A 114 -3.26 3.63 -14.97
N LEU A 115 -3.24 4.80 -15.61
CA LEU A 115 -2.21 5.83 -15.39
C LEU A 115 -2.79 6.92 -14.48
N HIS A 116 -2.91 6.62 -13.18
CA HIS A 116 -3.46 7.55 -12.19
C HIS A 116 -2.98 7.28 -10.74
N PHE A 117 -3.26 8.19 -9.82
CA PHE A 117 -2.75 8.15 -8.43
C PHE A 117 -3.24 6.99 -7.55
N HIS A 118 -4.30 6.28 -7.94
CA HIS A 118 -4.72 5.07 -7.22
C HIS A 118 -3.94 3.81 -7.61
N GLU A 119 -3.12 3.86 -8.66
CA GLU A 119 -2.46 2.68 -9.23
C GLU A 119 -1.17 2.30 -8.50
N ARG A 120 -0.43 1.34 -9.04
CA ARG A 120 0.82 0.85 -8.44
C ARG A 120 1.92 1.91 -8.48
N ASP A 121 2.96 1.68 -7.68
CA ASP A 121 4.14 2.55 -7.54
C ASP A 121 4.71 3.05 -8.88
N LEU A 122 4.91 2.15 -9.85
CA LEU A 122 5.39 2.50 -11.20
C LEU A 122 4.46 3.48 -11.94
N ALA A 123 3.13 3.31 -11.86
CA ALA A 123 2.21 4.22 -12.55
C ALA A 123 2.22 5.61 -11.91
N ARG A 124 2.31 5.68 -10.57
CA ARG A 124 2.36 6.94 -9.82
C ARG A 124 3.63 7.73 -10.09
N SER A 125 4.76 7.06 -10.30
CA SER A 125 6.05 7.72 -10.56
C SER A 125 6.09 8.46 -11.90
N PHE A 126 5.21 8.11 -12.84
CA PHE A 126 5.08 8.76 -14.15
C PHE A 126 4.24 10.04 -14.15
N ILE A 127 3.58 10.39 -13.05
CA ILE A 127 2.62 11.49 -13.04
C ILE A 127 3.17 12.66 -12.24
N LEU A 128 3.32 13.79 -12.91
CA LEU A 128 3.63 15.08 -12.30
C LEU A 128 2.45 16.02 -12.51
N PHE A 129 2.25 16.96 -11.59
CA PHE A 129 1.40 18.11 -11.84
C PHE A 129 1.98 18.91 -13.01
N SER A 130 1.12 19.30 -13.95
CA SER A 130 1.46 20.33 -14.90
C SER A 130 1.54 21.66 -14.13
N PRO A 131 2.59 22.47 -14.32
CA PRO A 131 2.65 23.77 -13.69
C PRO A 131 1.44 24.58 -14.13
N ASN A 132 0.62 25.02 -13.18
CA ASN A 132 -0.26 26.15 -13.40
C ASN A 132 0.58 27.40 -13.11
N ASN A 133 0.50 28.43 -13.96
CA ASN A 133 1.27 29.69 -13.88
C ASN A 133 1.06 30.53 -12.57
N GLN A 134 0.59 29.94 -11.47
CA GLN A 134 0.06 30.65 -10.31
C GLN A 134 0.69 30.28 -8.96
N TYR A 135 1.66 29.37 -8.89
CA TYR A 135 2.34 29.05 -7.62
C TYR A 135 3.83 29.36 -7.70
N GLU A 136 4.21 30.52 -7.17
CA GLU A 136 5.59 30.80 -6.77
C GLU A 136 5.94 29.87 -5.60
N CYS A 137 6.91 28.98 -5.83
CA CYS A 137 7.41 28.09 -4.79
C CYS A 137 8.21 28.92 -3.78
N SER A 138 7.83 28.89 -2.51
CA SER A 138 8.71 29.42 -1.47
C SER A 138 10.02 28.62 -1.45
N LYS A 139 11.16 29.28 -1.20
CA LYS A 139 12.48 28.63 -1.21
C LYS A 139 12.67 27.54 -0.13
N ASP A 140 11.67 27.29 0.73
CA ASP A 140 11.79 26.48 1.96
C ASP A 140 11.25 25.04 1.84
N HIS A 141 10.68 24.64 0.69
CA HIS A 141 10.10 23.29 0.52
C HIS A 141 11.12 22.14 0.41
N GLY A 142 12.43 22.44 0.44
CA GLY A 142 13.48 21.42 0.33
C GLY A 142 13.40 20.35 1.43
N LYS A 143 13.00 20.74 2.65
CA LYS A 143 12.77 19.81 3.77
C LYS A 143 11.59 18.89 3.51
N ASP A 144 10.46 19.43 3.06
CA ASP A 144 9.24 18.67 2.77
C ASP A 144 9.48 17.62 1.68
N PHE A 145 10.21 17.99 0.62
CA PHE A 145 10.58 17.04 -0.44
C PHE A 145 11.51 15.93 0.05
N ALA A 146 12.53 16.28 0.83
CA ALA A 146 13.44 15.30 1.41
C ALA A 146 12.69 14.32 2.33
N CYS A 147 11.79 14.82 3.18
CA CYS A 147 10.91 13.98 3.99
C CYS A 147 10.00 13.10 3.11
N ALA A 148 9.34 13.68 2.12
CA ALA A 148 8.44 12.96 1.23
C ALA A 148 9.16 11.85 0.44
N ALA A 149 10.43 12.07 0.06
CA ALA A 149 11.29 11.03 -0.51
C ALA A 149 11.62 9.97 0.54
N ALA A 150 12.10 10.36 1.72
CA ALA A 150 12.42 9.44 2.80
C ALA A 150 11.25 8.49 3.12
N PHE A 151 10.03 8.99 3.24
CA PHE A 151 8.84 8.17 3.52
C PHE A 151 8.47 7.18 2.40
N LYS A 152 9.00 7.35 1.19
CA LYS A 152 8.91 6.35 0.11
C LYS A 152 9.95 5.26 0.22
N TYR A 153 11.01 5.49 0.99
CA TYR A 153 11.99 4.47 1.32
C TYR A 153 11.53 3.62 2.51
N LYS A 154 11.25 4.26 3.65
CA LYS A 154 10.81 3.57 4.88
C LYS A 154 9.99 4.50 5.76
N LYS A 155 9.45 3.97 6.86
CA LYS A 155 8.76 4.76 7.89
C LYS A 155 9.75 5.41 8.85
N PHE A 156 9.29 6.50 9.48
CA PHE A 156 10.01 7.28 10.49
C PHE A 156 9.05 7.66 11.61
N GLN A 157 9.59 7.91 12.80
CA GLN A 157 8.84 8.36 13.97
C GLN A 157 8.64 9.88 13.97
N THR A 158 9.49 10.65 13.30
CA THR A 158 9.33 12.11 13.19
C THR A 158 9.73 12.61 11.79
N LEU A 159 9.29 13.82 11.44
CA LEU A 159 9.73 14.48 10.20
C LEU A 159 11.23 14.83 10.26
N ASP A 160 11.76 15.17 11.43
CA ASP A 160 13.17 15.51 11.60
C ASP A 160 14.08 14.28 11.44
N GLU A 161 13.65 13.11 11.90
CA GLU A 161 14.34 11.84 11.65
C GLU A 161 14.37 11.53 10.15
N ALA A 162 13.23 11.65 9.47
CA ALA A 162 13.13 11.45 8.01
C ALA A 162 14.07 12.37 7.23
N PHE A 163 14.10 13.65 7.60
CA PHE A 163 14.96 14.64 6.98
C PHE A 163 16.45 14.37 7.23
N SER A 164 16.80 14.06 8.49
CA SER A 164 18.18 13.75 8.88
C SER A 164 18.70 12.52 8.13
N TRP A 165 17.88 11.47 8.06
CA TRP A 165 18.19 10.27 7.28
C TRP A 165 18.41 10.60 5.79
N TYR A 166 17.54 11.42 5.19
CA TYR A 166 17.69 11.79 3.78
C TYR A 166 19.02 12.54 3.53
N LYS A 167 19.37 13.48 4.41
CA LYS A 167 20.64 14.21 4.35
C LYS A 167 21.85 13.29 4.47
N GLU A 168 21.82 12.35 5.42
CA GLU A 168 22.90 11.38 5.63
C GLU A 168 23.11 10.50 4.40
N LYS A 169 22.03 10.05 3.75
CA LYS A 169 22.10 9.17 2.58
C LYS A 169 22.31 9.91 1.26
N LYS A 170 22.34 11.25 1.29
CA LYS A 170 22.47 12.10 0.10
C LYS A 170 23.70 11.71 -0.73
N SER A 171 24.88 11.66 -0.13
CA SER A 171 26.11 11.34 -0.85
C SER A 171 26.04 9.99 -1.59
N VAL A 172 25.41 8.98 -0.99
CA VAL A 172 25.22 7.66 -1.59
C VAL A 172 24.24 7.72 -2.75
N MET A 173 23.06 8.33 -2.55
CA MET A 173 22.02 8.43 -3.59
C MET A 173 22.49 9.20 -4.82
N TYR A 174 23.33 10.23 -4.62
CA TYR A 174 23.77 11.14 -5.68
C TYR A 174 25.15 10.77 -6.27
N ALA A 175 25.75 9.64 -5.87
CA ALA A 175 27.04 9.21 -6.40
C ALA A 175 26.99 8.89 -7.91
N SER A 176 25.89 8.28 -8.37
CA SER A 176 25.61 7.99 -9.78
C SER A 176 24.16 7.55 -9.95
N ALA A 177 23.69 7.49 -11.21
CA ALA A 177 22.38 6.92 -11.51
C ALA A 177 22.25 5.47 -11.04
N ASP A 178 23.26 4.62 -11.28
CA ASP A 178 23.28 3.22 -10.82
C ASP A 178 23.25 3.12 -9.29
N SER A 179 23.91 4.05 -8.59
CA SER A 179 23.88 4.12 -7.12
C SER A 179 22.46 4.39 -6.61
N LEU A 180 21.75 5.36 -7.20
CA LEU A 180 20.35 5.62 -6.86
C LEU A 180 19.46 4.40 -7.10
N MET A 181 19.57 3.74 -8.26
CA MET A 181 18.75 2.58 -8.59
C MET A 181 19.01 1.41 -7.62
N SER A 182 20.29 1.15 -7.32
CA SER A 182 20.70 0.10 -6.38
C SER A 182 20.22 0.40 -4.95
N PHE A 183 20.33 1.67 -4.52
CA PHE A 183 19.83 2.11 -3.22
C PHE A 183 18.31 1.93 -3.11
N SER A 184 17.59 2.21 -4.19
CA SER A 184 16.12 2.16 -4.26
C SER A 184 15.53 0.74 -4.15
N LEU A 185 16.34 -0.31 -4.28
CA LEU A 185 15.88 -1.70 -4.11
C LEU A 185 15.23 -1.97 -2.76
N ASN A 186 15.70 -1.27 -1.73
CA ASN A 186 15.23 -1.43 -0.35
C ASN A 186 14.11 -0.45 0.01
N ALA A 187 13.67 0.37 -0.95
CA ALA A 187 12.58 1.31 -0.72
C ALA A 187 11.22 0.60 -0.70
N SER A 188 10.31 1.12 0.12
CA SER A 188 8.92 0.64 0.19
C SER A 188 8.15 0.91 -1.11
N ASP A 189 8.44 2.04 -1.75
CA ASP A 189 7.90 2.50 -3.04
C ASP A 189 9.08 2.92 -3.95
N PRO A 190 9.83 1.97 -4.57
CA PRO A 190 11.07 2.27 -5.31
C PRO A 190 10.93 3.31 -6.42
N PHE A 191 9.89 3.24 -7.25
CA PHE A 191 9.74 4.14 -8.38
C PHE A 191 9.31 5.55 -7.96
N GLN A 192 8.40 5.69 -7.00
CA GLN A 192 8.09 7.00 -6.43
C GLN A 192 9.31 7.58 -5.68
N PHE A 193 10.12 6.74 -5.02
CA PHE A 193 11.36 7.19 -4.38
C PHE A 193 12.35 7.74 -5.40
N ILE A 194 12.66 6.98 -6.46
CA ILE A 194 13.50 7.41 -7.58
C ILE A 194 12.97 8.70 -8.19
N SER A 195 11.67 8.75 -8.50
CA SER A 195 10.99 9.92 -9.05
C SER A 195 11.22 11.17 -8.20
N LYS A 196 11.14 11.05 -6.87
CA LYS A 196 11.31 12.18 -5.96
C LYS A 196 12.76 12.63 -5.88
N VAL A 197 13.71 11.70 -5.81
CA VAL A 197 15.14 12.03 -5.75
C VAL A 197 15.59 12.71 -7.04
N LEU A 198 15.26 12.16 -8.21
CA LEU A 198 15.62 12.73 -9.51
C LEU A 198 15.02 14.13 -9.74
N CYS A 199 13.81 14.37 -9.25
CA CYS A 199 13.18 15.68 -9.41
C CYS A 199 13.63 16.71 -8.35
N HIS A 200 14.20 16.28 -7.22
CA HIS A 200 14.71 17.19 -6.18
C HIS A 200 15.95 17.97 -6.64
N GLU A 201 16.71 17.49 -7.64
CA GLU A 201 17.90 18.18 -8.17
C GLU A 201 17.59 19.44 -8.98
N ARG A 202 16.32 19.65 -9.36
CA ARG A 202 15.92 20.64 -10.35
C ARG A 202 14.84 21.55 -9.78
N PHE A 203 15.25 22.76 -9.40
CA PHE A 203 14.36 23.76 -8.78
C PHE A 203 13.12 24.08 -9.62
N ASP A 204 13.21 23.96 -10.94
CA ASP A 204 12.13 24.14 -11.93
C ASP A 204 11.08 23.02 -11.91
N LEU A 205 11.40 21.84 -11.36
CA LEU A 205 10.49 20.70 -11.26
C LEU A 205 9.78 20.57 -9.91
N TYR A 206 10.17 21.32 -8.88
CA TYR A 206 9.54 21.23 -7.55
C TYR A 206 8.02 21.41 -7.62
N ASN A 207 7.53 22.32 -8.46
CA ASN A 207 6.11 22.62 -8.58
C ASN A 207 5.28 21.48 -9.19
N GLY A 208 5.93 20.50 -9.82
CA GLY A 208 5.26 19.37 -10.47
C GLY A 208 5.21 18.10 -9.62
N ILE A 209 6.02 17.96 -8.58
CA ILE A 209 6.17 16.67 -7.89
C ILE A 209 5.02 16.46 -6.90
N PRO A 210 4.23 15.38 -7.02
CA PRO A 210 3.18 15.11 -6.05
C PRO A 210 3.75 14.73 -4.68
N MET A 211 3.34 15.45 -3.63
CA MET A 211 3.60 15.07 -2.24
C MET A 211 2.37 14.37 -1.67
N ASN A 212 2.51 13.09 -1.32
CA ASN A 212 1.41 12.28 -0.83
C ASN A 212 1.35 12.38 0.69
N GLN A 213 0.21 12.81 1.21
CA GLN A 213 -0.14 12.71 2.62
C GLN A 213 -1.32 11.75 2.72
N ASP A 214 -1.16 10.68 3.50
CA ASP A 214 -2.19 9.67 3.69
C ASP A 214 -2.58 9.59 5.17
N ALA A 215 -3.87 9.43 5.40
CA ALA A 215 -4.45 9.27 6.72
C ALA A 215 -4.36 7.79 7.11
N SER A 216 -3.42 7.44 8.00
CA SER A 216 -3.35 6.08 8.54
C SER A 216 -4.60 5.76 9.33
N ALA A 217 -5.26 4.64 9.00
CA ALA A 217 -6.48 4.17 9.67
C ALA A 217 -7.62 5.21 9.68
N SER A 218 -7.86 5.89 8.56
CA SER A 218 -8.87 6.96 8.43
C SER A 218 -10.27 6.59 8.94
N ALA A 219 -10.72 5.34 8.80
CA ALA A 219 -11.99 4.91 9.40
C ALA A 219 -11.98 4.96 10.93
N TYR A 220 -10.88 4.58 11.57
CA TYR A 220 -10.72 4.69 13.02
C TYR A 220 -10.59 6.15 13.48
N GLN A 221 -9.99 7.02 12.65
CA GLN A 221 -10.00 8.46 12.87
C GLN A 221 -11.44 9.04 12.86
N ILE A 222 -12.24 8.67 11.86
CA ILE A 222 -13.64 9.10 11.79
C ILE A 222 -14.42 8.58 13.01
N MET A 223 -14.25 7.31 13.38
CA MET A 223 -14.91 6.72 14.54
C MET A 223 -14.51 7.40 15.85
N SER A 224 -13.21 7.63 16.07
CA SER A 224 -12.74 8.28 17.30
C SER A 224 -13.27 9.70 17.44
N SER A 225 -13.34 10.46 16.33
CA SER A 225 -13.95 11.79 16.32
C SER A 225 -15.45 11.73 16.61
N PHE A 226 -16.17 10.83 15.93
CA PHE A 226 -17.63 10.73 16.05
C PHE A 226 -18.07 10.27 17.45
N LEU A 227 -17.31 9.38 18.06
CA LEU A 227 -17.59 8.82 19.38
C LEU A 227 -16.92 9.60 20.52
N LEU A 228 -16.14 10.64 20.21
CA LEU A 228 -15.31 11.38 21.16
C LEU A 228 -14.39 10.45 21.99
N ASN A 229 -13.88 9.39 21.35
CA ASN A 229 -13.00 8.42 21.98
C ASN A 229 -11.56 8.95 21.98
N GLU A 230 -11.13 9.50 23.12
CA GLU A 230 -9.82 10.15 23.26
C GLU A 230 -8.64 9.17 23.08
N ASP A 231 -8.71 7.96 23.65
CA ASP A 231 -7.66 6.94 23.52
C ASP A 231 -7.44 6.58 22.04
N LEU A 232 -8.53 6.29 21.31
CA LEU A 232 -8.46 5.98 19.90
C LEU A 232 -8.03 7.21 19.07
N ALA A 233 -8.45 8.41 19.45
CA ALA A 233 -8.06 9.66 18.78
C ALA A 233 -6.56 9.94 18.90
N ARG A 234 -5.93 9.65 20.06
CA ARG A 234 -4.48 9.71 20.25
C ARG A 234 -3.77 8.67 19.39
N LYS A 235 -4.20 7.40 19.44
CA LYS A 235 -3.57 6.31 18.67
C LYS A 235 -3.68 6.47 17.15
N THR A 236 -4.72 7.16 16.69
CA THR A 236 -4.96 7.45 15.27
C THR A 236 -4.47 8.82 14.82
N LYS A 237 -3.78 9.56 15.70
CA LYS A 237 -3.14 10.88 15.43
C LYS A 237 -4.09 12.02 15.13
N ILE A 238 -5.34 11.94 15.58
CA ILE A 238 -6.22 13.11 15.61
C ILE A 238 -5.74 14.07 16.70
N ILE A 239 -5.40 13.53 17.85
CA ILE A 239 -4.74 14.27 18.91
C ILE A 239 -3.24 14.05 18.73
N PRO A 240 -2.46 15.11 18.43
CA PRO A 240 -1.01 14.98 18.25
C PRO A 240 -0.34 14.43 19.51
N HIS A 241 0.71 13.63 19.32
CA HIS A 241 1.55 13.21 20.43
C HIS A 241 2.30 14.43 21.00
N PRO A 242 2.40 14.61 22.33
CA PRO A 242 3.08 15.76 22.94
C PRO A 242 4.51 15.98 22.42
N ASP A 243 5.24 14.88 22.19
CA ASP A 243 6.63 14.92 21.72
C ASP A 243 6.77 14.99 20.18
N GLY A 244 5.68 15.18 19.44
CA GLY A 244 5.70 15.25 17.97
C GLY A 244 5.96 13.91 17.26
N GLN A 245 5.91 12.79 17.99
CA GLN A 245 6.05 11.44 17.41
C GLN A 245 4.84 11.05 16.56
N ILE A 246 5.11 10.34 15.48
CA ILE A 246 4.14 9.78 14.56
C ILE A 246 3.77 8.37 15.05
N GLU A 247 2.63 8.28 15.73
CA GLU A 247 2.08 7.01 16.21
C GLU A 247 1.73 6.06 15.04
N ASP A 248 2.08 4.78 15.20
CA ASP A 248 1.69 3.71 14.27
C ASP A 248 0.57 2.85 14.89
N PHE A 249 -0.68 3.20 14.55
CA PHE A 249 -1.88 2.52 15.02
C PHE A 249 -1.83 1.00 14.90
N ASP A 250 -1.28 0.45 13.79
CA ASP A 250 -1.23 -1.00 13.59
C ASP A 250 -0.24 -1.67 14.57
N VAL A 251 0.82 -0.98 14.98
CA VAL A 251 1.80 -1.49 15.97
C VAL A 251 1.22 -1.39 17.38
N SER A 252 0.56 -0.27 17.70
CA SER A 252 -0.16 -0.10 18.97
C SER A 252 -1.20 -1.22 19.15
N LEU A 253 -2.01 -1.46 18.12
CA LEU A 253 -3.04 -2.51 18.12
C LEU A 253 -2.43 -3.92 18.19
N LEU A 254 -1.29 -4.16 17.54
CA LEU A 254 -0.56 -5.43 17.63
C LEU A 254 -0.14 -5.72 19.07
N ASN A 255 0.48 -4.76 19.75
CA ASN A 255 0.94 -4.93 21.12
C ASN A 255 -0.23 -5.17 22.08
N GLU A 256 -1.32 -4.42 21.92
CA GLU A 256 -2.54 -4.60 22.73
C GLU A 256 -3.18 -5.97 22.48
N PHE A 257 -3.26 -6.40 21.22
CA PHE A 257 -3.85 -7.68 20.87
C PHE A 257 -2.98 -8.86 21.33
N GLN A 258 -1.65 -8.74 21.25
CA GLN A 258 -0.74 -9.73 21.82
C GLN A 258 -0.99 -9.93 23.31
N ASN A 259 -1.07 -8.84 24.07
CA ASN A 259 -1.34 -8.91 25.51
C ASN A 259 -2.68 -9.58 25.82
N PHE A 260 -3.73 -9.27 25.04
CA PHE A 260 -5.02 -9.94 25.13
C PHE A 260 -4.92 -11.45 24.82
N LEU A 261 -4.18 -11.83 23.77
CA LEU A 261 -4.02 -13.26 23.45
C LEU A 261 -3.28 -14.03 24.55
N PHE A 262 -2.32 -13.41 25.23
CA PHE A 262 -1.64 -14.03 26.37
C PHE A 262 -2.56 -14.29 27.56
N SER A 263 -3.64 -13.50 27.75
CA SER A 263 -4.64 -13.78 28.79
C SER A 263 -5.65 -14.84 28.38
N GLU A 264 -5.97 -14.94 27.08
CA GLU A 264 -7.02 -15.85 26.57
C GLU A 264 -6.50 -17.24 26.16
N ILE A 265 -5.21 -17.38 25.82
CA ILE A 265 -4.63 -18.64 25.33
C ILE A 265 -3.69 -19.22 26.39
N TYR A 266 -4.22 -20.18 27.16
CA TYR A 266 -3.44 -20.90 28.18
C TYR A 266 -2.43 -21.91 27.61
N ASP A 267 -2.63 -22.36 26.37
CA ASP A 267 -1.72 -23.28 25.69
C ASP A 267 -0.47 -22.53 25.21
N SER A 268 0.63 -22.72 25.94
CA SER A 268 1.89 -22.00 25.68
C SER A 268 2.50 -22.33 24.32
N ASP A 269 2.35 -23.56 23.82
CA ASP A 269 2.91 -23.94 22.52
C ASP A 269 2.07 -23.37 21.38
N LYS A 270 0.75 -23.36 21.54
CA LYS A 270 -0.14 -22.66 20.61
C LYS A 270 0.15 -21.16 20.57
N MET A 271 0.39 -20.53 21.71
CA MET A 271 0.71 -19.10 21.76
C MET A 271 2.05 -18.80 21.06
N LYS A 272 3.09 -19.62 21.26
CA LYS A 272 4.37 -19.50 20.52
C LYS A 272 4.16 -19.61 19.01
N ILE A 273 3.32 -20.53 18.55
CA ILE A 273 3.00 -20.65 17.12
C ILE A 273 2.34 -19.37 16.61
N ILE A 274 1.37 -18.82 17.34
CA ILE A 274 0.69 -17.58 16.98
C ILE A 274 1.68 -16.42 16.93
N GLU A 275 2.47 -16.24 17.98
CA GLU A 275 3.48 -15.17 18.09
C GLU A 275 4.49 -15.21 16.94
N SER A 276 4.92 -16.41 16.51
CA SER A 276 5.93 -16.59 15.46
C SER A 276 5.61 -15.91 14.12
N LYS A 277 4.33 -15.61 13.85
CA LYS A 277 3.89 -14.94 12.62
C LYS A 277 2.89 -13.81 12.84
N LEU A 278 2.63 -13.43 14.11
CA LEU A 278 1.74 -12.33 14.44
C LEU A 278 2.52 -11.03 14.25
N ASP A 279 2.30 -10.37 13.12
CA ASP A 279 3.02 -9.17 12.74
C ASP A 279 2.06 -8.00 12.44
N ARG A 280 2.66 -6.81 12.26
CA ARG A 280 1.95 -5.57 11.92
C ARG A 280 1.11 -5.72 10.65
N LYS A 281 1.55 -6.52 9.68
CA LYS A 281 0.85 -6.69 8.38
C LYS A 281 -0.41 -7.54 8.56
N LEU A 282 -0.32 -8.62 9.34
CA LEU A 282 -1.46 -9.43 9.70
C LEU A 282 -2.47 -8.59 10.48
N VAL A 283 -2.07 -7.90 11.54
CA VAL A 283 -2.95 -7.03 12.35
C VAL A 283 -3.67 -6.01 11.48
N LYS A 284 -2.93 -5.30 10.61
CA LYS A 284 -3.54 -4.39 9.63
C LYS A 284 -4.60 -5.09 8.77
N THR A 285 -4.30 -6.29 8.28
CA THR A 285 -5.21 -7.07 7.44
C THR A 285 -6.46 -7.51 8.20
N LEU A 286 -6.36 -7.85 9.49
CA LEU A 286 -7.48 -8.31 10.31
C LEU A 286 -8.38 -7.15 10.73
N PHE A 287 -7.79 -6.10 11.30
CA PHE A 287 -8.55 -5.04 11.98
C PHE A 287 -8.96 -3.90 11.05
N MET A 288 -8.12 -3.45 10.11
CA MET A 288 -8.50 -2.33 9.21
C MET A 288 -9.83 -2.54 8.48
N PRO A 289 -10.11 -3.73 7.91
CA PRO A 289 -11.36 -3.93 7.21
C PRO A 289 -12.53 -4.30 8.12
N MET A 290 -12.30 -4.49 9.43
CA MET A 290 -13.36 -4.83 10.38
C MET A 290 -14.43 -3.74 10.42
N ILE A 291 -14.03 -2.46 10.49
CA ILE A 291 -14.98 -1.32 10.43
C ILE A 291 -15.74 -1.29 9.09
N TYR A 292 -15.16 -1.81 8.01
CA TYR A 292 -15.82 -1.92 6.71
C TYR A 292 -16.68 -3.18 6.55
N GLY A 293 -16.94 -3.93 7.63
CA GLY A 293 -17.85 -5.08 7.64
C GLY A 293 -17.20 -6.42 7.31
N LYS A 294 -15.88 -6.57 7.55
CA LYS A 294 -15.19 -7.86 7.37
C LYS A 294 -15.85 -8.96 8.21
N SER A 295 -16.09 -10.12 7.58
CA SER A 295 -16.67 -11.28 8.25
C SER A 295 -15.62 -12.10 9.00
N LEU A 296 -16.07 -12.90 9.98
CA LEU A 296 -15.24 -13.87 10.69
C LEU A 296 -14.57 -14.88 9.73
N ILE A 297 -15.30 -15.32 8.70
CA ILE A 297 -14.79 -16.27 7.71
C ILE A 297 -13.64 -15.65 6.93
N SER A 298 -13.83 -14.43 6.40
CA SER A 298 -12.78 -13.71 5.68
C SER A 298 -11.56 -13.44 6.57
N MET A 299 -11.77 -13.19 7.86
CA MET A 299 -10.69 -13.04 8.83
C MET A 299 -9.93 -14.35 9.04
N ALA A 300 -10.64 -15.46 9.24
CA ALA A 300 -10.04 -16.79 9.38
C ALA A 300 -9.23 -17.20 8.14
N ASP A 301 -9.71 -16.84 6.93
CA ASP A 301 -8.98 -17.10 5.68
C ASP A 301 -7.66 -16.33 5.61
N ASN A 302 -7.61 -15.07 6.07
CA ASN A 302 -6.35 -14.34 6.11
C ASN A 302 -5.38 -14.86 7.17
N ILE A 303 -5.89 -15.35 8.31
CA ILE A 303 -5.07 -16.05 9.29
C ILE A 303 -4.51 -17.33 8.66
N LYS A 304 -5.35 -18.13 8.00
CA LYS A 304 -4.90 -19.34 7.30
C LYS A 304 -3.84 -19.05 6.24
N GLU A 305 -3.96 -17.95 5.51
CA GLU A 305 -2.95 -17.52 4.53
C GLU A 305 -1.59 -17.23 5.18
N GLN A 306 -1.58 -16.56 6.34
CA GLN A 306 -0.35 -16.26 7.07
C GLN A 306 0.29 -17.50 7.73
N TYR A 307 -0.51 -18.29 8.43
CA TYR A 307 -0.02 -19.43 9.23
C TYR A 307 0.12 -20.72 8.42
N GLY A 308 -0.61 -20.86 7.31
CA GLY A 308 -0.58 -22.04 6.46
C GLY A 308 -1.02 -23.29 7.21
N LYS A 309 -0.15 -24.30 7.26
CA LYS A 309 -0.41 -25.57 7.96
C LYS A 309 -0.09 -25.53 9.46
N LEU A 310 0.47 -24.43 9.98
CA LEU A 310 0.84 -24.31 11.40
C LEU A 310 -0.40 -24.26 12.32
N LEU A 311 -1.54 -23.82 11.79
CA LEU A 311 -2.82 -23.77 12.50
C LEU A 311 -3.87 -24.55 11.74
N SER A 312 -4.67 -25.33 12.47
CA SER A 312 -5.82 -26.01 11.88
C SER A 312 -6.90 -25.00 11.43
N SER A 313 -7.82 -25.41 10.56
CA SER A 313 -8.97 -24.58 10.18
C SER A 313 -9.79 -24.11 11.39
N LYS A 314 -9.90 -24.97 12.43
CA LYS A 314 -10.58 -24.64 13.69
C LYS A 314 -9.82 -23.59 14.47
N ASP A 315 -8.49 -23.68 14.53
CA ASP A 315 -7.65 -22.70 15.22
C ASP A 315 -7.66 -21.35 14.52
N ASN A 316 -7.60 -21.33 13.18
CA ASN A 316 -7.73 -20.11 12.39
C ASN A 316 -9.06 -19.39 12.68
N TYR A 317 -10.16 -20.15 12.73
CA TYR A 317 -11.48 -19.59 13.06
C TYR A 317 -11.59 -19.12 14.52
N ASN A 318 -11.00 -19.85 15.46
CA ASN A 318 -10.97 -19.43 16.86
C ASN A 318 -10.13 -18.16 17.07
N LEU A 319 -8.99 -18.03 16.40
CA LEU A 319 -8.20 -16.80 16.45
C LEU A 319 -8.96 -15.61 15.84
N ALA A 320 -9.73 -15.82 14.77
CA ALA A 320 -10.63 -14.80 14.24
C ALA A 320 -11.74 -14.38 15.24
N LYS A 321 -12.26 -15.32 16.05
CA LYS A 321 -13.20 -14.98 17.14
C LYS A 321 -12.53 -14.13 18.22
N LEU A 322 -11.33 -14.50 18.65
CA LEU A 322 -10.55 -13.73 19.62
C LEU A 322 -10.28 -12.31 19.12
N CYS A 323 -10.03 -12.10 17.82
CA CYS A 323 -9.92 -10.74 17.26
C CYS A 323 -11.21 -9.93 17.45
N ASN A 324 -12.38 -10.54 17.26
CA ASN A 324 -13.66 -9.87 17.47
C ASN A 324 -13.97 -9.63 18.95
N GLU A 325 -13.56 -10.53 19.83
CA GLU A 325 -13.70 -10.40 21.29
C GLU A 325 -12.81 -9.28 21.82
N PHE A 326 -11.54 -9.25 21.42
CA PHE A 326 -10.63 -8.15 21.68
C PHE A 326 -11.25 -6.80 21.31
N MET A 327 -11.82 -6.67 20.11
CA MET A 327 -12.44 -5.41 19.68
C MET A 327 -13.68 -5.03 20.48
N LYS A 328 -14.48 -6.01 20.93
CA LYS A 328 -15.64 -5.76 21.81
C LYS A 328 -15.21 -5.27 23.19
N GLU A 329 -14.13 -5.84 23.73
CA GLU A 329 -13.62 -5.47 25.04
C GLU A 329 -12.90 -4.11 24.99
N LYS A 330 -12.02 -3.93 24.00
CA LYS A 330 -11.15 -2.77 23.92
C LYS A 330 -11.86 -1.52 23.36
N TYR A 331 -12.72 -1.69 22.36
CA TYR A 331 -13.42 -0.58 21.70
C TYR A 331 -14.94 -0.85 21.63
N PRO A 332 -15.62 -1.01 22.79
CA PRO A 332 -17.03 -1.37 22.85
C PRO A 332 -17.93 -0.33 22.18
N ASP A 333 -17.58 0.94 22.27
CA ASP A 333 -18.25 2.08 21.63
C ASP A 333 -18.28 1.93 20.10
N VAL A 334 -17.13 1.64 19.47
CA VAL A 334 -17.02 1.39 18.03
C VAL A 334 -17.89 0.20 17.64
N VAL A 335 -17.77 -0.92 18.37
CA VAL A 335 -18.53 -2.14 18.07
C VAL A 335 -20.04 -1.92 18.24
N ASN A 336 -20.46 -1.20 19.26
CA ASN A 336 -21.86 -0.90 19.52
C ASN A 336 -22.45 0.02 18.45
N LEU A 337 -21.71 1.03 17.98
CA LEU A 337 -22.14 1.86 16.86
C LEU A 337 -22.30 1.02 15.57
N MET A 338 -21.34 0.15 15.26
CA MET A 338 -21.45 -0.74 14.10
C MET A 338 -22.68 -1.65 14.18
N LYS A 339 -22.97 -2.19 15.38
CA LYS A 339 -24.19 -2.99 15.61
C LYS A 339 -25.46 -2.15 15.44
N LEU A 340 -25.48 -0.92 15.98
CA LEU A 340 -26.62 -0.01 15.86
C LEU A 340 -26.93 0.31 14.40
N ILE A 341 -25.92 0.70 13.62
CA ILE A 341 -26.07 0.98 12.18
C ILE A 341 -26.64 -0.25 11.45
N LYS A 342 -26.14 -1.45 11.77
CA LYS A 342 -26.65 -2.71 11.19
C LYS A 342 -28.12 -2.96 11.54
N LEU A 343 -28.51 -2.76 12.80
CA LEU A 343 -29.90 -2.96 13.25
C LEU A 343 -30.85 -1.98 12.57
N ILE A 344 -30.48 -0.71 12.48
CA ILE A 344 -31.27 0.32 11.78
C ILE A 344 -31.44 -0.08 10.31
N ALA A 345 -30.35 -0.43 9.63
CA ALA A 345 -30.41 -0.85 8.22
C ALA A 345 -31.31 -2.08 8.01
N TRP A 346 -31.26 -3.05 8.93
CA TRP A 346 -32.12 -4.23 8.87
C TRP A 346 -33.60 -3.87 9.05
N VAL A 347 -33.94 -3.01 10.02
CA VAL A 347 -35.33 -2.55 10.23
C VAL A 347 -35.85 -1.78 9.01
N CYS A 348 -35.05 -0.88 8.44
CA CYS A 348 -35.42 -0.15 7.22
C CYS A 348 -35.69 -1.11 6.05
N ALA A 349 -34.77 -2.05 5.79
CA ALA A 349 -34.93 -3.01 4.71
C ALA A 349 -36.12 -3.96 4.90
N ALA A 350 -36.43 -4.33 6.15
CA ALA A 350 -37.56 -5.21 6.45
C ALA A 350 -38.93 -4.51 6.26
N LYS A 351 -39.00 -3.18 6.47
CA LYS A 351 -40.24 -2.40 6.28
C LYS A 351 -40.59 -2.15 4.81
N ASP A 352 -39.62 -2.14 3.91
CA ASP A 352 -39.88 -2.02 2.47
C ASP A 352 -40.38 -3.34 1.83
N LEU A 353 -40.46 -4.42 2.62
CA LEU A 353 -40.97 -5.74 2.21
C LEU A 353 -42.42 -6.01 2.69
N SER A 354 -43.03 -5.06 3.42
CA SER A 354 -44.43 -5.08 3.87
C SER A 354 -45.22 -3.99 3.18
#